data_AF-A0A521CGQ5-F1
#
_entry.id   AF-A0A521CGQ5-F1
#
_cell.length_a   1.000
_cell.length_b   1.000
_cell.length_c   1.000
_cell.angle_alpha   90.00
_cell.angle_beta   90.00
_cell.angle_gamma   90.00
#
_symmetry.space_group_name_H-M   'P 1'
#
loop_
_entity.id
_entity.type
_entity.pdbx_description
1 polymer ?
#
loop_
_entity_poly.entity_id
_entity_poly.type
_entity_poly.pdbx_seq_one_letter_code
_entity_poly.pdbx_strand_id
1 'polypeptide(L)'
;MPRSPERLGKAHETWTRDELNGDDPQPDTEAQLEYLDEDERERVRIGAREAAQFVREHTPFAIERATEEGDARKTDPTDDVDVVVHGEGRSKGYSLKLTSSTAINVRNTLASKVAEDVFGKDISELLSPEEFATYERVTREFVAEECGGSDMAAAMTPVFAEKFRAFRDADEATLRERLLEHVRLDADMVACKVTAAGNFHGFASMERAPLRKFQDGTGDLSIYTTESNDTSIFFDVDGEAAFRIDMYGQYSGSTRKPRIKTVYRVTFG
;
A
#
# COMPACT_ATOMS: atom_id res chain seq x y z
N MET A 1 7.61 -23.00 -6.63
CA MET A 1 8.58 -21.89 -6.76
C MET A 1 7.83 -20.58 -6.50
N PRO A 2 8.44 -19.60 -5.80
CA PRO A 2 7.84 -18.27 -5.58
C PRO A 2 7.51 -17.58 -6.90
N ARG A 3 6.54 -16.66 -6.90
CA ARG A 3 6.16 -15.90 -8.09
C ARG A 3 7.20 -14.81 -8.39
N SER A 4 7.38 -14.40 -9.65
CA SER A 4 8.37 -13.37 -10.03
C SER A 4 8.24 -12.06 -9.21
N PRO A 5 7.03 -11.55 -8.88
CA PRO A 5 6.90 -10.37 -8.02
C PRO A 5 7.46 -10.53 -6.60
N GLU A 6 7.37 -11.74 -6.02
CA GLU A 6 7.94 -12.04 -4.70
C GLU A 6 9.47 -12.04 -4.77
N ARG A 7 10.04 -12.54 -5.87
CA ARG A 7 11.49 -12.52 -6.12
C ARG A 7 12.02 -11.11 -6.36
N LEU A 8 11.29 -10.30 -7.13
CA LEU A 8 11.65 -8.91 -7.40
C LEU A 8 11.64 -8.07 -6.11
N GLY A 9 10.61 -8.23 -5.27
CA GLY A 9 10.55 -7.59 -3.97
C GLY A 9 11.70 -8.03 -3.06
N LYS A 10 11.97 -9.34 -3.00
CA LYS A 10 13.05 -9.86 -2.15
C LYS A 10 14.44 -9.42 -2.59
N ALA A 11 14.71 -9.41 -3.90
CA ALA A 11 15.97 -8.92 -4.44
C ALA A 11 16.16 -7.43 -4.17
N HIS A 12 15.08 -6.64 -4.21
CA HIS A 12 15.11 -5.20 -3.87
C HIS A 12 15.44 -4.98 -2.39
N GLU A 13 14.83 -5.75 -1.49
CA GLU A 13 15.12 -5.72 -0.06
C GLU A 13 16.59 -6.06 0.24
N THR A 14 17.09 -7.20 -0.24
CA THR A 14 18.44 -7.67 0.09
C THR A 14 19.52 -6.78 -0.52
N TRP A 15 19.33 -6.30 -1.75
CA TRP A 15 20.28 -5.36 -2.36
C TRP A 15 20.23 -3.98 -1.67
N THR A 16 19.06 -3.48 -1.26
CA THR A 16 19.00 -2.21 -0.51
C THR A 16 19.78 -2.30 0.80
N ARG A 17 19.70 -3.44 1.51
CA ARG A 17 20.53 -3.71 2.69
C ARG A 17 22.02 -3.66 2.36
N ASP A 18 22.46 -4.34 1.29
CA ASP A 18 23.88 -4.38 0.88
C ASP A 18 24.39 -2.97 0.54
N GLU A 19 23.62 -2.20 -0.23
CA GLU A 19 23.93 -0.82 -0.58
C GLU A 19 24.03 0.06 0.68
N LEU A 20 23.15 -0.13 1.69
CA LEU A 20 23.19 0.60 2.96
C LEU A 20 24.45 0.27 3.80
N ASN A 21 24.89 -0.99 3.79
CA ASN A 21 26.13 -1.44 4.42
C ASN A 21 27.39 -1.01 3.66
N GLY A 22 27.26 -0.59 2.40
CA GLY A 22 28.39 -0.25 1.53
C GLY A 22 29.07 -1.48 0.94
N ASP A 23 28.34 -2.60 0.85
CA ASP A 23 28.81 -3.87 0.35
C ASP A 23 28.39 -4.08 -1.11
N ASP A 24 29.20 -4.84 -1.86
CA ASP A 24 28.75 -5.46 -3.11
C ASP A 24 27.63 -6.49 -2.81
N PRO A 25 26.78 -6.85 -3.80
CA PRO A 25 25.72 -7.83 -3.63
C PRO A 25 26.21 -9.10 -2.94
N GLN A 26 25.59 -9.43 -1.81
CA GLN A 26 25.95 -10.61 -1.03
C GLN A 26 25.36 -11.89 -1.65
N PRO A 27 25.85 -13.10 -1.28
CA PRO A 27 25.41 -14.35 -1.91
C PRO A 27 23.90 -14.62 -1.88
N ASP A 28 23.19 -14.12 -0.85
CA ASP A 28 21.73 -14.22 -0.76
C ASP A 28 21.01 -13.26 -1.71
N THR A 29 21.57 -12.06 -1.93
CA THR A 29 21.14 -11.14 -2.98
C THR A 29 21.35 -11.73 -4.37
N GLU A 30 22.54 -12.27 -4.64
CA GLU A 30 22.85 -12.94 -5.92
C GLU A 30 21.86 -14.08 -6.20
N ALA A 31 21.57 -14.90 -5.18
CA ALA A 31 20.59 -15.99 -5.29
C ALA A 31 19.17 -15.51 -5.63
N GLN A 32 18.74 -14.31 -5.22
CA GLN A 32 17.45 -13.76 -5.68
C GLN A 32 17.52 -13.25 -7.12
N LEU A 33 18.62 -12.58 -7.49
CA LEU A 33 18.82 -12.00 -8.82
C LEU A 33 18.88 -13.06 -9.92
N GLU A 34 19.39 -14.26 -9.64
CA GLU A 34 19.43 -15.38 -10.60
C GLU A 34 18.06 -15.73 -11.19
N TYR A 35 16.97 -15.49 -10.46
CA TYR A 35 15.60 -15.77 -10.90
C TYR A 35 14.98 -14.67 -11.75
N LEU A 36 15.64 -13.52 -11.85
CA LEU A 36 15.17 -12.34 -12.59
C LEU A 36 15.83 -12.28 -13.96
N ASP A 37 15.12 -11.73 -14.94
CA ASP A 37 15.72 -11.38 -16.23
C ASP A 37 16.61 -10.13 -16.13
N GLU A 38 17.31 -9.79 -17.22
CA GLU A 38 18.26 -8.67 -17.25
C GLU A 38 17.59 -7.33 -16.92
N ASP A 39 16.39 -7.09 -17.47
CA ASP A 39 15.64 -5.85 -17.25
C ASP A 39 15.16 -5.76 -15.79
N GLU A 40 14.68 -6.86 -15.22
CA GLU A 40 14.28 -6.95 -13.81
C GLU A 40 15.47 -6.72 -12.86
N ARG A 41 16.64 -7.32 -13.14
CA ARG A 41 17.86 -7.10 -12.34
C ARG A 41 18.29 -5.64 -12.37
N GLU A 42 18.26 -5.01 -13.53
CA GLU A 42 18.62 -3.60 -13.68
C GLU A 42 17.66 -2.70 -12.90
N ARG A 43 16.35 -3.01 -12.94
CA ARG A 43 15.35 -2.30 -12.15
C ARG A 43 15.58 -2.44 -10.65
N VAL A 44 15.92 -3.64 -10.19
CA VAL A 44 16.27 -3.89 -8.77
C VAL A 44 17.51 -3.08 -8.39
N ARG A 45 18.56 -3.09 -9.20
CA ARG A 45 19.79 -2.33 -8.96
C ARG A 45 19.52 -0.83 -8.78
N ILE A 46 18.77 -0.25 -9.72
CA ILE A 46 18.41 1.18 -9.67
C ILE A 46 17.54 1.46 -8.45
N GLY A 47 16.48 0.66 -8.26
CA GLY A 47 15.55 0.83 -7.14
C GLY A 47 16.21 0.70 -5.77
N ALA A 48 17.19 -0.20 -5.62
CA ALA A 48 17.92 -0.42 -4.37
C ALA A 48 18.85 0.75 -4.03
N ARG A 49 19.57 1.27 -5.03
CA ARG A 49 20.44 2.45 -4.85
C ARG A 49 19.68 3.69 -4.44
N GLU A 50 18.59 3.97 -5.16
CA GLU A 50 17.72 5.10 -4.86
C GLU A 50 17.09 4.94 -3.47
N ALA A 51 16.57 3.76 -3.13
CA ALA A 51 16.03 3.49 -1.80
C ALA A 51 17.07 3.68 -0.69
N ALA A 52 18.29 3.15 -0.87
CA ALA A 52 19.38 3.30 0.11
C ALA A 52 19.78 4.77 0.30
N GLN A 53 19.83 5.55 -0.79
CA GLN A 53 20.06 6.99 -0.70
C GLN A 53 18.96 7.70 0.08
N PHE A 54 17.69 7.45 -0.27
CA PHE A 54 16.55 8.02 0.44
C PHE A 54 16.60 7.69 1.94
N VAL A 55 16.84 6.42 2.29
CA VAL A 55 16.96 5.98 3.69
C VAL A 55 18.06 6.73 4.42
N ARG A 56 19.24 6.94 3.81
CA ARG A 56 20.33 7.72 4.41
C ARG A 56 19.95 9.17 4.66
N GLU A 57 19.28 9.80 3.71
CA GLU A 57 18.87 11.22 3.80
C GLU A 57 17.79 11.44 4.87
N HIS A 58 16.93 10.44 5.11
CA HIS A 58 15.75 10.56 5.98
C HIS A 58 15.88 9.73 7.28
N THR A 59 17.07 9.20 7.57
CA THR A 59 17.40 8.62 8.88
C THR A 59 18.03 9.69 9.77
N PRO A 60 17.50 9.97 10.97
CA PRO A 60 17.97 11.07 11.82
C PRO A 60 19.24 10.75 12.63
N PHE A 61 20.01 9.74 12.23
CA PHE A 61 21.25 9.27 12.87
C PHE A 61 22.16 8.63 11.82
N ALA A 62 23.47 8.62 12.07
CA ALA A 62 24.41 7.94 11.17
C ALA A 62 24.17 6.43 11.15
N ILE A 63 23.99 5.84 9.97
CA ILE A 63 23.78 4.41 9.80
C ILE A 63 25.13 3.69 9.95
N GLU A 64 25.24 2.79 10.93
CA GLU A 64 26.42 1.95 11.16
C GLU A 64 26.28 0.59 10.47
N ARG A 65 25.06 0.05 10.44
CA ARG A 65 24.71 -1.19 9.75
C ARG A 65 23.23 -1.27 9.42
N ALA A 66 22.89 -2.03 8.41
CA ALA A 66 21.55 -2.43 8.03
C ALA A 66 21.41 -3.95 8.13
N THR A 67 20.24 -4.39 8.58
CA THR A 67 19.84 -5.80 8.56
C THR A 67 18.54 -5.93 7.82
N GLU A 68 18.44 -6.99 7.04
CA GLU A 68 17.15 -7.50 6.61
C GLU A 68 16.37 -7.98 7.83
N GLU A 69 15.10 -7.60 7.96
CA GLU A 69 14.22 -8.24 8.93
C GLU A 69 13.37 -9.34 8.32
N GLY A 70 13.01 -9.23 7.04
CA GLY A 70 12.37 -10.28 6.27
C GLY A 70 11.22 -11.02 7.01
N ASP A 71 10.92 -12.24 6.58
CA ASP A 71 9.83 -13.05 7.14
C ASP A 71 10.01 -13.46 8.61
N ALA A 72 11.18 -13.19 9.23
CA ALA A 72 11.54 -13.68 10.55
C ALA A 72 10.82 -12.95 11.71
N ARG A 73 10.33 -11.71 11.49
CA ARG A 73 9.55 -10.94 12.47
C ARG A 73 8.09 -10.69 12.10
N LYS A 74 7.64 -11.18 10.93
CA LYS A 74 6.23 -11.11 10.47
C LYS A 74 5.22 -11.89 11.33
N THR A 75 5.62 -12.38 12.51
CA THR A 75 4.69 -12.93 13.51
C THR A 75 3.71 -11.89 14.01
N ASP A 76 4.08 -10.60 13.97
CA ASP A 76 3.10 -9.53 14.11
C ASP A 76 2.55 -9.14 12.73
N PRO A 77 1.26 -9.39 12.45
CA PRO A 77 0.64 -8.96 11.21
C PRO A 77 0.59 -7.43 11.04
N THR A 78 1.07 -6.62 12.00
CA THR A 78 1.30 -5.16 11.86
C THR A 78 2.68 -4.77 11.34
N ASP A 79 3.63 -5.68 11.29
CA ASP A 79 5.03 -5.41 10.93
C ASP A 79 5.30 -5.72 9.44
N ASP A 80 5.38 -4.67 8.61
CA ASP A 80 5.71 -4.73 7.16
C ASP A 80 7.10 -4.12 6.91
N VAL A 81 8.03 -4.34 7.84
CA VAL A 81 9.41 -3.86 7.78
C VAL A 81 10.28 -4.86 7.01
N ASP A 82 10.95 -4.35 5.98
CA ASP A 82 11.84 -5.15 5.13
C ASP A 82 13.31 -4.96 5.57
N VAL A 83 13.71 -3.71 5.85
CA VAL A 83 15.08 -3.38 6.28
C VAL A 83 15.07 -2.54 7.55
N VAL A 84 15.93 -2.88 8.50
CA VAL A 84 16.18 -2.07 9.71
C VAL A 84 17.61 -1.54 9.70
N VAL A 85 17.73 -0.22 9.84
CA VAL A 85 19.01 0.47 10.00
C VAL A 85 19.30 0.70 11.47
N HIS A 86 20.56 0.57 11.86
CA HIS A 86 21.06 0.70 13.23
C HIS A 86 22.21 1.70 13.26
N GLY A 87 22.24 2.54 14.29
CA GLY A 87 23.36 3.45 14.53
C GLY A 87 23.10 4.36 15.72
N GLU A 88 24.16 4.81 16.39
CA GLU A 88 24.06 5.68 17.58
C GLU A 88 23.17 5.08 18.71
N GLY A 89 23.10 3.74 18.81
CA GLY A 89 22.24 3.03 19.75
C GLY A 89 20.73 3.09 19.43
N ARG A 90 20.37 3.56 18.23
CA ARG A 90 18.99 3.68 17.72
C ARG A 90 18.78 2.71 16.56
N SER A 91 17.51 2.39 16.30
CA SER A 91 17.09 1.59 15.15
C SER A 91 15.86 2.21 14.48
N LYS A 92 15.76 2.06 13.16
CA LYS A 92 14.60 2.51 12.37
C LYS A 92 14.32 1.50 11.25
N GLY A 93 13.05 1.10 11.12
CA GLY A 93 12.60 0.11 10.13
C GLY A 93 11.95 0.77 8.93
N TYR A 94 12.18 0.22 7.74
CA TYR A 94 11.67 0.71 6.47
C TYR A 94 10.95 -0.41 5.72
N SER A 95 9.79 -0.08 5.14
CA SER A 95 9.07 -0.95 4.19
C SER A 95 9.49 -0.56 2.77
N LEU A 96 9.97 -1.50 1.99
CA LEU A 96 10.54 -1.27 0.67
C LEU A 96 9.63 -1.84 -0.40
N LYS A 97 9.32 -1.03 -1.42
CA LYS A 97 8.53 -1.49 -2.55
C LYS A 97 9.12 -1.02 -3.87
N LEU A 98 9.11 -1.89 -4.87
CA LEU A 98 9.54 -1.57 -6.23
C LEU A 98 8.39 -1.81 -7.21
N THR A 99 8.07 -0.79 -8.03
CA THR A 99 7.01 -0.89 -9.04
C THR A 99 7.40 -0.20 -10.35
N SER A 100 6.77 -0.63 -11.44
CA SER A 100 6.79 0.08 -12.73
C SER A 100 5.50 0.88 -12.96
N SER A 101 4.51 0.75 -12.08
CA SER A 101 3.19 1.38 -12.22
C SER A 101 3.19 2.84 -11.77
N THR A 102 2.13 3.57 -12.10
CA THR A 102 1.89 4.95 -11.66
C THR A 102 1.34 5.03 -10.23
N ALA A 103 0.95 3.89 -9.66
CA ALA A 103 0.53 3.77 -8.27
C ALA A 103 1.03 2.46 -7.68
N ILE A 104 1.19 2.41 -6.37
CA ILE A 104 1.67 1.23 -5.67
C ILE A 104 0.70 0.81 -4.57
N ASN A 105 0.52 -0.49 -4.43
CA ASN A 105 -0.32 -1.06 -3.39
C ASN A 105 0.42 -0.99 -2.06
N VAL A 106 -0.10 -0.19 -1.15
CA VAL A 106 0.48 -0.05 0.19
C VAL A 106 -0.16 -1.06 1.14
N ARG A 107 -1.45 -1.33 0.97
CA ARG A 107 -2.19 -2.27 1.81
C ARG A 107 -3.35 -2.93 1.09
N ASN A 108 -3.54 -4.22 1.37
CA ASN A 108 -4.68 -5.01 0.90
C ASN A 108 -5.49 -5.48 2.10
N THR A 109 -6.78 -5.20 2.14
CA THR A 109 -7.67 -5.57 3.25
C THR A 109 -9.09 -5.85 2.72
N LEU A 110 -10.08 -5.90 3.61
CA LEU A 110 -11.47 -6.21 3.28
C LEU A 110 -12.34 -4.99 3.52
N ALA A 111 -13.39 -4.82 2.74
CA ALA A 111 -14.39 -3.78 2.98
C ALA A 111 -15.01 -3.87 4.39
N SER A 112 -15.17 -5.08 4.93
CA SER A 112 -15.62 -5.28 6.32
C SER A 112 -14.60 -4.80 7.35
N LYS A 113 -13.30 -4.93 7.06
CA LYS A 113 -12.24 -4.39 7.91
C LYS A 113 -12.14 -2.88 7.82
N VAL A 114 -12.41 -2.29 6.65
CA VAL A 114 -12.59 -0.84 6.55
C VAL A 114 -13.77 -0.38 7.42
N ALA A 115 -14.90 -1.09 7.40
CA ALA A 115 -16.04 -0.80 8.25
C ALA A 115 -15.66 -0.81 9.75
N GLU A 116 -15.00 -1.88 10.19
CA GLU A 116 -14.56 -2.04 11.58
C GLU A 116 -13.53 -0.99 11.99
N ASP A 117 -12.41 -0.92 11.27
CA ASP A 117 -11.23 -0.17 11.70
C ASP A 117 -11.40 1.35 11.45
N VAL A 118 -12.01 1.72 10.32
CA VAL A 118 -12.21 3.15 9.99
C VAL A 118 -13.52 3.65 10.58
N PHE A 119 -14.63 2.97 10.35
CA PHE A 119 -15.93 3.48 10.78
C PHE A 119 -16.32 3.05 12.20
N GLY A 120 -15.58 2.14 12.83
CA GLY A 120 -15.88 1.65 14.18
C GLY A 120 -17.15 0.81 14.25
N LYS A 121 -17.57 0.19 13.14
CA LYS A 121 -18.86 -0.51 13.00
C LYS A 121 -18.71 -1.83 12.25
N ASP A 122 -19.56 -2.80 12.55
CA ASP A 122 -19.71 -3.94 11.64
C ASP A 122 -20.26 -3.47 10.28
N ILE A 123 -19.95 -4.20 9.21
CA ILE A 123 -20.43 -3.85 7.87
C ILE A 123 -21.97 -3.80 7.78
N SER A 124 -22.67 -4.65 8.54
CA SER A 124 -24.13 -4.63 8.61
C SER A 124 -24.72 -3.43 9.37
N GLU A 125 -23.93 -2.78 10.22
CA GLU A 125 -24.30 -1.59 10.97
C GLU A 125 -23.89 -0.29 10.28
N LEU A 126 -22.83 -0.34 9.45
CA LEU A 126 -22.38 0.76 8.63
C LEU A 126 -23.35 1.02 7.46
N LEU A 127 -23.85 -0.05 6.86
CA LEU A 127 -24.72 0.00 5.70
C LEU A 127 -26.19 0.13 6.13
N SER A 128 -26.95 0.91 5.37
CA SER A 128 -28.41 0.92 5.46
C SER A 128 -28.98 -0.45 5.04
N PRO A 129 -30.25 -0.76 5.37
CA PRO A 129 -30.86 -2.01 4.94
C PRO A 129 -30.82 -2.24 3.41
N GLU A 130 -30.99 -1.18 2.61
CA GLU A 130 -30.95 -1.26 1.14
C GLU A 130 -29.52 -1.46 0.60
N GLU A 131 -28.55 -0.77 1.20
CA GLU A 131 -27.13 -0.90 0.86
C GLU A 131 -26.60 -2.30 1.25
N PHE A 132 -27.01 -2.81 2.40
CA PHE A 132 -26.65 -4.15 2.86
C PHE A 132 -27.27 -5.24 1.97
N ALA A 133 -28.55 -5.07 1.57
CA ALA A 133 -29.17 -5.97 0.60
C ALA A 133 -28.44 -5.96 -0.76
N THR A 134 -27.94 -4.79 -1.18
CA THR A 134 -27.09 -4.68 -2.37
C THR A 134 -25.78 -5.44 -2.21
N TYR A 135 -25.09 -5.25 -1.07
CA TYR A 135 -23.86 -5.96 -0.73
C TYR A 135 -24.04 -7.49 -0.75
N GLU A 136 -25.12 -8.02 -0.16
CA GLU A 136 -25.42 -9.45 -0.16
C GLU A 136 -25.75 -9.96 -1.57
N ARG A 137 -26.54 -9.20 -2.34
CA ARG A 137 -26.91 -9.54 -3.72
C ARG A 137 -25.68 -9.69 -4.60
N VAL A 138 -24.80 -8.68 -4.65
CA VAL A 138 -23.61 -8.72 -5.52
C VAL A 138 -22.61 -9.78 -5.07
N THR A 139 -22.56 -10.07 -3.76
CA THR A 139 -21.76 -11.19 -3.25
C THR A 139 -22.29 -12.54 -3.74
N ARG A 140 -23.62 -12.72 -3.77
CA ARG A 140 -24.26 -13.94 -4.28
C ARG A 140 -24.09 -14.09 -5.79
N GLU A 141 -24.29 -13.02 -6.56
CA GLU A 141 -24.10 -13.01 -8.02
C GLU A 141 -22.64 -13.35 -8.39
N PHE A 142 -21.67 -12.81 -7.65
CA PHE A 142 -20.25 -13.15 -7.84
C PHE A 142 -19.96 -14.64 -7.59
N VAL A 143 -20.58 -15.25 -6.56
CA VAL A 143 -20.45 -16.70 -6.29
C VAL A 143 -21.08 -17.54 -7.40
N ALA A 144 -22.20 -17.09 -7.94
CA ALA A 144 -22.88 -17.74 -9.04
C ALA A 144 -22.19 -17.51 -10.40
N GLU A 145 -21.07 -16.76 -10.43
CA GLU A 145 -20.37 -16.33 -11.64
C GLU A 145 -21.25 -15.51 -12.60
N GLU A 146 -22.29 -14.87 -12.05
CA GLU A 146 -23.24 -14.01 -12.77
C GLU A 146 -22.70 -12.58 -12.93
N CYS A 147 -21.72 -12.19 -12.11
CA CYS A 147 -21.00 -10.92 -12.24
C CYS A 147 -19.50 -11.08 -11.97
N GLY A 148 -18.69 -10.20 -12.57
CA GLY A 148 -17.26 -10.11 -12.33
C GLY A 148 -16.93 -9.41 -11.00
N GLY A 149 -15.65 -9.50 -10.60
CA GLY A 149 -15.15 -8.80 -9.42
C GLY A 149 -15.21 -7.27 -9.56
N SER A 150 -15.11 -6.75 -10.78
CA SER A 150 -15.31 -5.33 -11.10
C SER A 150 -16.75 -4.89 -10.86
N ASP A 151 -17.73 -5.71 -11.25
CA ASP A 151 -19.16 -5.37 -11.12
C ASP A 151 -19.58 -5.28 -9.65
N MET A 152 -19.04 -6.18 -8.83
CA MET A 152 -19.20 -6.16 -7.38
C MET A 152 -18.64 -4.86 -6.77
N ALA A 153 -17.48 -4.40 -7.26
CA ALA A 153 -16.87 -3.15 -6.82
C ALA A 153 -17.62 -1.93 -7.33
N ALA A 154 -18.04 -1.91 -8.59
CA ALA A 154 -18.83 -0.85 -9.18
C ALA A 154 -20.10 -0.56 -8.38
N ALA A 155 -20.78 -1.61 -7.90
CA ALA A 155 -21.98 -1.46 -7.08
C ALA A 155 -21.70 -0.89 -5.68
N MET A 156 -20.56 -1.22 -5.07
CA MET A 156 -20.28 -0.86 -3.66
C MET A 156 -19.36 0.34 -3.48
N THR A 157 -18.58 0.72 -4.49
CA THR A 157 -17.68 1.87 -4.45
C THR A 157 -18.43 3.18 -4.18
N PRO A 158 -19.57 3.50 -4.86
CA PRO A 158 -20.33 4.71 -4.56
C PRO A 158 -20.88 4.72 -3.13
N VAL A 159 -21.32 3.56 -2.63
CA VAL A 159 -21.83 3.41 -1.26
C VAL A 159 -20.73 3.75 -0.24
N PHE A 160 -19.55 3.15 -0.37
CA PHE A 160 -18.43 3.44 0.52
C PHE A 160 -17.93 4.88 0.38
N ALA A 161 -17.91 5.45 -0.82
CA ALA A 161 -17.54 6.84 -1.04
C ALA A 161 -18.47 7.80 -0.29
N GLU A 162 -19.79 7.54 -0.29
CA GLU A 162 -20.73 8.33 0.53
C GLU A 162 -20.50 8.14 2.03
N LYS A 163 -20.18 6.93 2.52
CA LYS A 163 -19.84 6.73 3.93
C LYS A 163 -18.62 7.55 4.33
N PHE A 164 -17.58 7.55 3.49
CA PHE A 164 -16.38 8.35 3.73
C PHE A 164 -16.67 9.85 3.74
N ARG A 165 -17.43 10.35 2.77
CA ARG A 165 -17.85 11.77 2.72
C ARG A 165 -18.64 12.16 3.95
N ALA A 166 -19.65 11.38 4.32
CA ALA A 166 -20.46 11.64 5.51
C ALA A 166 -19.62 11.63 6.80
N PHE A 167 -18.62 10.75 6.88
CA PHE A 167 -17.72 10.71 8.04
C PHE A 167 -16.77 11.91 8.07
N ARG A 168 -16.21 12.31 6.92
CA ARG A 168 -15.42 13.54 6.81
C ARG A 168 -16.23 14.75 7.30
N ASP A 169 -17.47 14.88 6.83
CA ASP A 169 -18.33 16.02 7.17
C ASP A 169 -18.72 16.04 8.65
N ALA A 170 -18.73 14.88 9.31
CA ALA A 170 -19.05 14.76 10.74
C ALA A 170 -17.82 14.94 11.64
N ASP A 171 -16.69 14.33 11.29
CA ASP A 171 -15.45 14.33 12.07
C ASP A 171 -14.25 13.95 11.18
N GLU A 172 -13.76 14.94 10.43
CA GLU A 172 -12.61 14.76 9.53
C GLU A 172 -11.33 14.35 10.27
N ALA A 173 -11.10 14.86 11.48
CA ALA A 173 -9.88 14.58 12.24
C ALA A 173 -9.79 13.08 12.58
N THR A 174 -10.86 12.51 13.13
CA THR A 174 -10.93 11.08 13.44
C THR A 174 -10.87 10.24 12.17
N LEU A 175 -11.48 10.69 11.06
CA LEU A 175 -11.40 9.97 9.79
C LEU A 175 -9.94 9.86 9.31
N ARG A 176 -9.18 10.96 9.32
CA ARG A 176 -7.77 10.98 8.90
C ARG A 176 -6.92 10.06 9.79
N GLU A 177 -7.06 10.17 11.11
CA GLU A 177 -6.36 9.33 12.08
C GLU A 177 -6.59 7.84 11.80
N ARG A 178 -7.86 7.41 11.71
CA ARG A 178 -8.19 6.00 11.47
C ARG A 178 -7.79 5.52 10.09
N LEU A 179 -7.84 6.38 9.07
CA LEU A 179 -7.32 6.04 7.75
C LEU A 179 -5.81 5.82 7.81
N LEU A 180 -5.03 6.70 8.44
CA LEU A 180 -3.58 6.53 8.58
C LEU A 180 -3.23 5.21 9.28
N GLU A 181 -3.91 4.92 10.40
CA GLU A 181 -3.75 3.68 11.14
C GLU A 181 -4.12 2.46 10.26
N HIS A 182 -5.27 2.52 9.59
CA HIS A 182 -5.76 1.40 8.79
C HIS A 182 -4.93 1.15 7.53
N VAL A 183 -4.48 2.21 6.83
CA VAL A 183 -3.59 2.11 5.68
C VAL A 183 -2.18 1.69 6.12
N ARG A 184 -1.81 1.99 7.37
CA ARG A 184 -0.48 1.82 7.95
C ARG A 184 0.58 2.63 7.21
N LEU A 185 0.21 3.85 6.86
CA LEU A 185 1.14 4.77 6.22
C LEU A 185 2.15 5.36 7.21
N ASP A 186 1.99 5.14 8.51
CA ASP A 186 2.96 5.52 9.54
C ASP A 186 4.31 4.81 9.40
N ALA A 187 4.38 3.74 8.60
CA ALA A 187 5.62 3.06 8.31
C ALA A 187 6.44 3.92 7.35
N ASP A 188 7.74 4.03 7.61
CA ASP A 188 8.75 4.61 6.73
C ASP A 188 8.84 3.84 5.40
N MET A 189 7.78 3.93 4.61
CA MET A 189 7.61 3.24 3.35
C MET A 189 8.36 4.00 2.28
N VAL A 190 9.27 3.30 1.62
CA VAL A 190 10.04 3.77 0.49
C VAL A 190 9.59 2.96 -0.71
N ALA A 191 8.58 3.46 -1.41
CA ALA A 191 8.17 2.89 -2.68
C ALA A 191 8.94 3.58 -3.81
N CYS A 192 9.71 2.82 -4.59
CA CYS A 192 10.45 3.30 -5.76
C CYS A 192 9.68 2.99 -7.04
N LYS A 193 9.58 3.98 -7.94
CA LYS A 193 9.11 3.75 -9.31
C LYS A 193 10.29 3.65 -10.26
N VAL A 194 10.55 2.43 -10.74
CA VAL A 194 11.49 2.17 -11.84
C VAL A 194 10.72 1.52 -12.99
N THR A 195 10.65 2.22 -14.11
CA THR A 195 9.94 1.76 -15.31
C THR A 195 10.51 0.45 -15.83
N ALA A 196 9.75 -0.24 -16.69
CA ALA A 196 10.22 -1.44 -17.37
C ALA A 196 11.51 -1.19 -18.16
N ALA A 197 11.71 0.03 -18.67
CA ALA A 197 12.91 0.44 -19.41
C ALA A 197 14.09 0.89 -18.51
N GLY A 198 14.00 0.73 -17.18
CA GLY A 198 15.09 1.08 -16.26
C GLY A 198 15.20 2.57 -15.90
N ASN A 199 14.17 3.39 -16.16
CA ASN A 199 14.18 4.79 -15.71
C ASN A 199 13.59 4.94 -14.30
N PHE A 200 14.30 5.61 -13.40
CA PHE A 200 13.79 6.02 -12.10
C PHE A 200 12.88 7.25 -12.23
N HIS A 201 11.73 7.24 -11.56
CA HIS A 201 10.72 8.29 -11.63
C HIS A 201 10.39 8.93 -10.28
N GLY A 202 11.02 8.51 -9.19
CA GLY A 202 10.77 9.05 -7.86
C GLY A 202 10.20 8.05 -6.87
N PHE A 203 9.86 8.58 -5.69
CA PHE A 203 9.34 7.82 -4.57
C PHE A 203 7.87 8.14 -4.30
N ALA A 204 7.17 7.18 -3.70
CA ALA A 204 6.02 7.48 -2.86
C ALA A 204 6.39 7.21 -1.40
N SER A 205 6.42 8.26 -0.59
CA SER A 205 6.68 8.25 0.85
C SER A 205 5.74 9.24 1.55
N MET A 206 5.63 9.14 2.87
CA MET A 206 4.83 10.08 3.68
C MET A 206 5.31 11.52 3.62
N GLU A 207 6.52 11.76 3.15
CA GLU A 207 7.09 13.10 3.05
C GLU A 207 6.54 13.89 1.86
N ARG A 208 5.84 13.24 0.93
CA ARG A 208 5.14 13.92 -0.16
C ARG A 208 4.10 14.89 0.40
N ALA A 209 4.08 16.11 -0.14
CA ALA A 209 3.21 17.19 0.32
C ALA A 209 1.74 16.77 0.58
N PRO A 210 1.03 16.07 -0.31
CA PRO A 210 -0.36 15.68 -0.05
C PRO A 210 -0.49 14.66 1.09
N LEU A 211 0.43 13.71 1.23
CA LEU A 211 0.43 12.72 2.32
C LEU A 211 0.83 13.34 3.66
N ARG A 212 1.82 14.23 3.67
CA ARG A 212 2.20 15.00 4.86
C ARG A 212 1.07 15.91 5.32
N LYS A 213 0.45 16.65 4.41
CA LYS A 213 -0.75 17.45 4.74
C LYS A 213 -1.89 16.57 5.23
N PHE A 214 -2.05 15.38 4.65
CA PHE A 214 -3.04 14.41 5.10
C PHE A 214 -2.82 14.01 6.58
N GLN A 215 -1.57 13.70 6.92
CA GLN A 215 -1.11 13.36 8.27
C GLN A 215 -1.24 14.51 9.26
N ASP A 216 -0.82 15.71 8.85
CA ASP A 216 -0.85 16.91 9.69
C ASP A 216 -2.28 17.45 9.88
N GLY A 217 -3.28 16.89 9.19
CA GLY A 217 -4.66 17.39 9.21
C GLY A 217 -4.78 18.79 8.62
N THR A 218 -3.93 19.12 7.63
CA THR A 218 -3.93 20.43 6.96
C THR A 218 -4.44 20.31 5.53
N GLY A 219 -4.95 21.42 4.99
CA GLY A 219 -5.56 21.45 3.65
C GLY A 219 -6.96 20.84 3.58
N ASP A 220 -7.65 21.08 2.47
CA ASP A 220 -9.02 20.59 2.24
C ASP A 220 -9.03 19.14 1.75
N LEU A 221 -9.75 18.25 2.45
CA LEU A 221 -9.89 16.84 2.08
C LEU A 221 -11.07 16.62 1.13
N SER A 222 -10.75 16.37 -0.13
CA SER A 222 -11.70 15.97 -1.16
C SER A 222 -11.78 14.45 -1.28
N ILE A 223 -13.00 13.90 -1.21
CA ILE A 223 -13.28 12.47 -1.37
C ILE A 223 -14.29 12.30 -2.51
N TYR A 224 -13.90 11.58 -3.56
CA TYR A 224 -14.73 11.45 -4.76
C TYR A 224 -14.50 10.14 -5.51
N THR A 225 -15.42 9.85 -6.42
CA THR A 225 -15.32 8.78 -7.43
C THR A 225 -15.34 9.44 -8.81
N THR A 226 -14.87 8.74 -9.84
CA THR A 226 -14.89 9.24 -11.22
C THR A 226 -15.76 8.35 -12.08
N GLU A 227 -16.56 8.90 -12.99
CA GLU A 227 -17.40 8.10 -13.91
C GLU A 227 -16.58 7.14 -14.78
N SER A 228 -15.33 7.50 -15.09
CA SER A 228 -14.39 6.67 -15.85
C SER A 228 -13.73 5.55 -15.04
N ASN A 229 -13.92 5.53 -13.72
CA ASN A 229 -13.40 4.50 -12.82
C ASN A 229 -14.33 4.35 -11.61
N ASP A 230 -15.29 3.44 -11.76
CA ASP A 230 -16.33 3.10 -10.80
C ASP A 230 -15.87 2.13 -9.70
N THR A 231 -14.58 1.78 -9.67
CA THR A 231 -14.00 0.85 -8.69
C THR A 231 -13.03 1.51 -7.72
N SER A 232 -12.90 2.85 -7.76
CA SER A 232 -11.93 3.57 -6.94
C SER A 232 -12.54 4.77 -6.22
N ILE A 233 -12.09 4.99 -4.99
CA ILE A 233 -12.39 6.18 -4.17
C ILE A 233 -11.10 6.98 -4.03
N PHE A 234 -11.11 8.23 -4.47
CA PHE A 234 -9.95 9.12 -4.46
C PHE A 234 -9.98 10.02 -3.23
N PHE A 235 -8.80 10.23 -2.63
CA PHE A 235 -8.57 11.11 -1.49
C PHE A 235 -7.51 12.14 -1.88
N ASP A 236 -7.95 13.37 -2.07
CA ASP A 236 -7.11 14.49 -2.47
C ASP A 236 -7.02 15.51 -1.34
N VAL A 237 -5.85 16.11 -1.17
CA VAL A 237 -5.63 17.22 -0.25
C VAL A 237 -5.21 18.44 -1.04
N ASP A 238 -6.00 19.52 -0.97
CA ASP A 238 -5.82 20.74 -1.77
C ASP A 238 -5.80 20.48 -3.29
N GLY A 239 -6.55 19.48 -3.77
CA GLY A 239 -6.59 19.10 -5.19
C GLY A 239 -5.39 18.28 -5.68
N GLU A 240 -4.53 17.83 -4.77
CA GLU A 240 -3.44 16.90 -5.06
C GLU A 240 -3.73 15.50 -4.51
N ALA A 241 -3.51 14.48 -5.32
CA ALA A 241 -3.76 13.09 -4.94
C ALA A 241 -2.87 12.63 -3.78
N ALA A 242 -3.49 12.34 -2.63
CA ALA A 242 -2.82 11.72 -1.49
C ALA A 242 -2.77 10.21 -1.69
N PHE A 243 -3.94 9.57 -1.76
CA PHE A 243 -4.08 8.15 -2.03
C PHE A 243 -5.46 7.83 -2.61
N ARG A 244 -5.65 6.58 -3.01
CA ARG A 244 -6.96 6.05 -3.42
C ARG A 244 -7.20 4.66 -2.85
N ILE A 245 -8.47 4.29 -2.75
CA ILE A 245 -8.92 2.95 -2.36
C ILE A 245 -9.57 2.31 -3.57
N ASP A 246 -8.92 1.30 -4.12
CA ASP A 246 -9.47 0.45 -5.17
C ASP A 246 -10.27 -0.68 -4.53
N MET A 247 -11.42 -1.02 -5.10
CA MET A 247 -12.28 -2.11 -4.64
C MET A 247 -12.39 -3.18 -5.71
N TYR A 248 -12.45 -4.46 -5.33
CA TYR A 248 -12.75 -5.58 -6.24
C TYR A 248 -13.28 -6.80 -5.50
N GLY A 249 -14.11 -7.59 -6.18
CA GLY A 249 -14.53 -8.91 -5.70
C GLY A 249 -13.41 -9.95 -5.80
N GLN A 250 -13.18 -10.70 -4.73
CA GLN A 250 -12.23 -11.81 -4.71
C GLN A 250 -12.69 -12.93 -3.77
N TYR A 251 -12.33 -14.16 -4.09
CA TYR A 251 -12.29 -15.24 -3.11
C TYR A 251 -11.14 -15.03 -2.12
N SER A 252 -11.44 -14.88 -0.83
CA SER A 252 -10.44 -14.56 0.19
C SER A 252 -9.79 -15.80 0.82
N GLY A 253 -8.47 -15.91 0.65
CA GLY A 253 -7.61 -16.89 1.35
C GLY A 253 -7.91 -18.36 1.02
N SER A 254 -7.48 -19.26 1.91
CA SER A 254 -7.73 -20.71 1.83
C SER A 254 -9.22 -21.09 1.96
N THR A 255 -10.07 -20.14 2.37
CA THR A 255 -11.48 -20.40 2.72
C THR A 255 -12.47 -20.27 1.57
N ARG A 256 -12.04 -19.85 0.36
CA ARG A 256 -12.91 -19.63 -0.82
C ARG A 256 -14.19 -18.82 -0.51
N LYS A 257 -14.17 -17.92 0.48
CA LYS A 257 -15.31 -17.06 0.78
C LYS A 257 -15.29 -15.83 -0.13
N PRO A 258 -16.40 -15.51 -0.84
CA PRO A 258 -16.49 -14.31 -1.67
C PRO A 258 -16.45 -13.07 -0.77
N ARG A 259 -15.61 -12.09 -1.11
CA ARG A 259 -15.47 -10.85 -0.33
C ARG A 259 -15.16 -9.68 -1.25
N ILE A 260 -15.51 -8.48 -0.79
CA ILE A 260 -14.99 -7.25 -1.36
C ILE A 260 -13.64 -6.96 -0.72
N LYS A 261 -12.61 -6.97 -1.56
CA LYS A 261 -11.27 -6.51 -1.20
C LYS A 261 -11.18 -5.01 -1.40
N THR A 262 -10.40 -4.38 -0.54
CA THR A 262 -10.00 -2.98 -0.65
C THR A 262 -8.49 -2.93 -0.75
N VAL A 263 -7.99 -2.11 -1.66
CA VAL A 263 -6.56 -1.92 -1.91
C VAL A 263 -6.24 -0.45 -1.88
N TYR A 264 -5.44 -0.09 -0.89
CA TYR A 264 -4.94 1.26 -0.74
C TYR A 264 -3.76 1.45 -1.68
N ARG A 265 -3.81 2.52 -2.47
CA ARG A 265 -2.75 2.88 -3.39
C ARG A 265 -2.31 4.31 -3.20
N VAL A 266 -1.00 4.52 -3.15
CA VAL A 266 -0.41 5.85 -3.28
C VAL A 266 0.11 6.00 -4.71
N THR A 267 -0.11 7.18 -5.29
CA THR A 267 0.42 7.53 -6.62
C THR A 267 1.85 8.03 -6.50
N PHE A 268 2.62 7.94 -7.58
CA PHE A 268 3.89 8.66 -7.69
C PHE A 268 3.61 10.06 -8.22
N GLY A 269 4.19 11.07 -7.59
CA GLY A 269 4.16 12.48 -8.02
C GLY A 269 5.40 12.83 -8.80
#